data_AF-A0A1W9VEQ9-F1
#
_entry.id   AF-A0A1W9VEQ9-F1
#
_cell.length_a   1.000
_cell.length_b   1.000
_cell.length_c   1.000
_cell.angle_alpha   90.00
_cell.angle_beta   90.00
_cell.angle_gamma   90.00
#
_symmetry.space_group_name_H-M   'P 1'
#
loop_
_entity.id
_entity.type
_entity.pdbx_description
1 polymer ?
#
loop_
_entity_poly.entity_id
_entity_poly.type
_entity_poly.pdbx_seq_one_letter_code
_entity_poly.pdbx_strand_id
1 'polypeptide(L)'
;MATMEENLVPRIGTFFLVIGMGFIILFVASDIAEDIYFSYFFIGLLLIAIGIFFRRKREAPPPSDRFSAIRKMREKANEKKKKS
;
A
#
# COMPACT_ATOMS: atom_id res chain seq x y z
N MET A 1 -8.92 19.21 -14.60
CA MET A 1 -9.23 18.05 -15.46
C MET A 1 -8.36 16.91 -14.96
N ALA A 2 -8.91 16.01 -14.14
CA ALA A 2 -8.14 14.86 -13.63
C ALA A 2 -7.92 13.89 -14.80
N THR A 3 -6.66 13.65 -15.13
CA THR A 3 -6.30 12.78 -16.25
C THR A 3 -6.52 11.32 -15.84
N MET A 4 -7.02 10.50 -16.76
CA MET A 4 -7.36 9.08 -16.50
C MET A 4 -6.19 8.27 -15.91
N GLU A 5 -4.95 8.75 -16.09
CA GLU A 5 -3.71 8.14 -15.59
C GLU A 5 -3.55 8.20 -14.07
N GLU A 6 -4.07 9.23 -13.40
CA GLU A 6 -3.93 9.43 -11.94
C GLU A 6 -4.62 8.33 -11.12
N ASN A 7 -5.58 7.63 -11.72
CA ASN A 7 -6.32 6.53 -11.10
C ASN A 7 -5.76 5.14 -11.43
N LEU A 8 -4.86 5.03 -12.41
CA LEU A 8 -4.27 3.75 -12.83
C LEU A 8 -3.12 3.32 -11.93
N VAL A 9 -2.18 4.23 -11.63
CA VAL A 9 -1.01 3.96 -10.76
C VAL A 9 -1.40 3.29 -9.43
N PRO A 10 -2.46 3.75 -8.74
CA PRO A 10 -2.82 3.17 -7.45
C PRO A 10 -3.59 1.86 -7.58
N ARG A 11 -4.36 1.69 -8.65
CA ARG A 11 -5.02 0.41 -8.97
C ARG A 11 -4.01 -0.66 -9.29
N ILE A 12 -2.95 -0.30 -10.03
CA ILE A 12 -1.80 -1.17 -10.31
C ILE A 12 -1.13 -1.58 -9.00
N GLY A 13 -0.90 -0.64 -8.08
CA GLY A 13 -0.37 -0.97 -6.74
C GLY A 13 -1.26 -1.94 -5.95
N THR A 14 -2.58 -1.77 -5.98
CA THR A 14 -3.53 -2.71 -5.37
C THR A 14 -3.52 -4.08 -6.05
N PHE A 15 -3.39 -4.14 -7.36
CA PHE A 15 -3.28 -5.41 -8.10
C PHE A 15 -2.06 -6.21 -7.69
N PHE A 16 -0.88 -5.56 -7.61
CA PHE A 16 0.35 -6.18 -7.14
C PHE A 16 0.24 -6.68 -5.69
N LEU A 17 -0.46 -5.93 -4.82
CA LEU A 17 -0.74 -6.38 -3.45
C LEU A 17 -1.60 -7.65 -3.42
N VAL A 18 -2.67 -7.71 -4.22
CA VAL A 18 -3.57 -8.88 -4.26
C VAL A 18 -2.83 -10.11 -4.79
N ILE A 19 -2.07 -9.97 -5.87
CA ILE A 19 -1.28 -11.09 -6.41
C ILE A 19 -0.21 -11.52 -5.40
N GLY A 20 0.53 -10.58 -4.81
CA GLY A 20 1.55 -10.90 -3.82
C GLY A 20 0.97 -11.64 -2.62
N MET A 21 -0.23 -11.26 -2.16
CA MET A 21 -0.95 -11.98 -1.10
C MET A 21 -1.37 -13.39 -1.54
N GLY A 22 -1.77 -13.57 -2.81
CA GLY A 22 -2.02 -14.89 -3.40
C GLY A 22 -0.79 -15.80 -3.38
N PHE A 23 0.40 -15.26 -3.66
CA PHE A 23 1.65 -16.02 -3.57
C PHE A 23 2.00 -16.43 -2.13
N ILE A 24 1.69 -15.59 -1.13
CA ILE A 24 1.84 -15.98 0.28
C ILE A 24 0.89 -17.14 0.64
N ILE A 25 -0.35 -17.12 0.13
CA ILE A 25 -1.29 -18.22 0.32
C ILE A 25 -0.76 -19.50 -0.35
N LEU A 26 -0.23 -19.41 -1.57
CA LEU A 26 0.39 -20.54 -2.26
C LEU A 26 1.60 -21.09 -1.50
N PHE A 27 2.41 -20.23 -0.89
CA PHE A 27 3.51 -20.66 -0.03
C PHE A 27 3.01 -21.47 1.18
N VAL A 28 1.97 -20.99 1.86
CA VAL A 28 1.36 -21.73 2.99
C VAL A 28 0.78 -23.06 2.51
N ALA A 29 0.13 -23.10 1.35
CA ALA A 29 -0.37 -24.34 0.77
C ALA A 29 0.74 -25.33 0.42
N SER A 30 1.89 -24.82 -0.02
CA SER A 30 3.09 -25.61 -0.33
C SER A 30 3.74 -26.18 0.94
N ASP A 31 3.80 -25.41 2.02
CA ASP A 31 4.26 -25.89 3.34
C ASP A 31 3.38 -27.03 3.86
N ILE A 32 2.04 -26.93 3.69
CA ILE A 32 1.09 -28.00 4.04
C ILE A 32 1.31 -29.26 3.18
N ALA A 33 1.76 -29.10 1.94
CA ALA A 33 2.06 -30.20 1.03
C ALA A 33 3.43 -30.85 1.29
N GLU A 34 4.12 -30.49 2.37
CA GLU A 34 5.48 -30.94 2.74
C GLU A 34 6.56 -30.61 1.69
N ASP A 35 6.25 -29.74 0.72
CA ASP A 35 7.15 -29.34 -0.35
C ASP A 35 7.33 -27.82 -0.30
N ILE A 36 8.37 -27.37 0.40
CA ILE A 36 8.54 -25.95 0.77
C ILE A 36 9.14 -25.16 -0.39
N TYR A 37 8.28 -24.48 -1.15
CA TYR A 37 8.67 -23.59 -2.23
C TYR A 37 8.89 -22.16 -1.71
N PHE A 38 10.07 -21.91 -1.16
CA PHE A 38 10.50 -20.56 -0.74
C PHE A 38 10.40 -19.51 -1.86
N SER A 39 10.47 -19.95 -3.12
CA SER A 39 10.28 -19.07 -4.29
C SER A 39 8.94 -18.33 -4.24
N TYR A 40 7.85 -18.98 -3.80
CA TYR A 40 6.54 -18.32 -3.67
C TYR A 40 6.55 -17.24 -2.60
N PHE A 41 7.23 -17.48 -1.48
CA PHE A 41 7.38 -16.49 -0.41
C PHE A 41 8.16 -15.26 -0.88
N PHE A 42 9.31 -15.44 -1.52
CA PHE A 42 10.14 -14.33 -1.99
C PHE A 42 9.48 -13.54 -3.12
N ILE A 43 8.82 -14.22 -4.07
CA ILE A 43 8.05 -13.56 -5.13
C ILE A 43 6.88 -12.78 -4.53
N GLY A 44 6.15 -13.36 -3.58
CA GLY A 44 5.06 -12.69 -2.87
C GLY A 44 5.51 -11.43 -2.13
N LEU A 45 6.62 -11.51 -1.38
CA LEU A 45 7.21 -10.36 -0.69
C LEU A 45 7.64 -9.26 -1.67
N LEU A 46 8.31 -9.63 -2.77
CA LEU A 46 8.72 -8.67 -3.80
C LEU A 46 7.52 -7.94 -4.40
N LEU A 47 6.46 -8.68 -4.76
CA LEU A 47 5.24 -8.11 -5.33
C LEU A 47 4.52 -7.19 -4.35
N ILE A 48 4.45 -7.55 -3.07
CA ILE A 48 3.88 -6.71 -2.01
C ILE A 48 4.70 -5.42 -1.85
N ALA A 49 6.03 -5.53 -1.79
CA ALA A 49 6.91 -4.37 -1.66
C ALA A 49 6.74 -3.39 -2.84
N ILE A 50 6.68 -3.92 -4.06
CA ILE A 50 6.41 -3.15 -5.28
C ILE A 50 5.01 -2.51 -5.21
N GLY A 51 3.98 -3.27 -4.85
CA GLY A 51 2.61 -2.76 -4.71
C GLY A 51 2.49 -1.62 -3.69
N ILE A 52 3.18 -1.73 -2.55
CA ILE A 52 3.27 -0.67 -1.54
C ILE A 52 4.02 0.54 -2.09
N PHE A 53 5.11 0.33 -2.83
CA PHE A 53 5.88 1.41 -3.44
C PHE A 53 5.03 2.22 -4.43
N PHE A 54 4.31 1.55 -5.32
CA PHE A 54 3.36 2.20 -6.25
C PHE A 54 2.23 2.91 -5.51
N ARG A 55 1.72 2.34 -4.42
CA ARG A 55 0.69 2.99 -3.59
C ARG A 55 1.22 4.22 -2.85
N ARG A 56 2.51 4.25 -2.45
CA ARG A 56 3.14 5.42 -1.79
C ARG A 56 3.39 6.59 -2.74
N LYS A 57 3.49 6.37 -4.05
CA LYS A 57 3.57 7.44 -5.05
C LYS A 57 2.25 8.15 -5.32
N ARG A 58 1.14 7.69 -4.73
CA ARG A 58 -0.16 8.35 -4.90
C ARG A 58 -0.11 9.73 -4.24
N GLU A 59 -0.26 10.77 -5.04
CA GLU A 59 -0.43 12.14 -4.55
C GLU A 59 -1.59 12.19 -3.54
N ALA A 60 -1.41 12.98 -2.48
CA ALA A 60 -2.42 13.10 -1.44
C ALA A 60 -3.75 13.49 -2.10
N PRO A 61 -4.85 12.73 -1.87
CA PRO A 61 -6.11 13.02 -2.51
C PRO A 61 -6.48 14.49 -2.22
N PRO A 62 -7.07 15.21 -3.20
CA PRO A 62 -7.52 16.58 -2.98
C PRO A 62 -8.38 16.58 -1.72
N PRO A 63 -8.12 17.50 -0.78
CA PRO A 63 -8.67 17.43 0.56
C PRO A 63 -10.19 17.38 0.48
N SER A 64 -10.77 16.23 0.81
CA SER A 64 -12.22 16.13 0.97
C SER A 64 -12.61 16.99 2.17
N ASP A 65 -13.50 17.96 1.97
CA ASP A 65 -13.92 18.95 2.99
C ASP A 65 -14.47 18.33 4.29
N ARG A 66 -14.79 17.04 4.27
CA ARG A 66 -15.46 16.30 5.36
C ARG A 66 -14.56 16.08 6.60
N PHE A 67 -13.24 16.22 6.49
CA PHE A 67 -12.29 15.97 7.59
C PHE A 67 -11.32 17.14 7.87
N SER A 68 -11.68 18.36 7.46
CA SER A 68 -10.84 19.56 7.67
C SER A 68 -10.55 19.85 9.15
N ALA A 69 -11.49 19.55 10.05
CA ALA A 69 -11.34 19.74 11.50
C ALA A 69 -10.27 18.82 12.13
N ILE A 70 -10.28 17.54 11.75
CA ILE A 70 -9.31 16.56 12.26
C ILE A 70 -7.89 16.89 11.75
N ARG A 71 -7.78 17.40 10.52
CA ARG A 71 -6.50 17.85 9.96
C ARG A 71 -5.90 19.01 10.76
N LYS A 72 -6.70 20.04 11.08
CA LYS A 72 -6.24 21.18 11.89
C LYS A 72 -5.79 20.77 13.29
N MET A 73 -6.42 19.77 13.89
CA MET A 73 -5.97 19.23 15.19
C MET A 73 -4.62 18.53 15.09
N ARG A 74 -4.38 17.76 14.02
CA ARG A 74 -3.11 17.05 13.81
C ARG A 74 -1.95 17.99 13.47
N GLU A 75 -2.20 19.03 12.68
CA GLU A 75 -1.22 20.08 12.36
C GLU A 75 -0.77 20.82 13.64
N LYS A 76 -1.73 21.22 14.50
CA LYS A 76 -1.43 21.86 15.79
C LYS A 76 -0.62 20.97 16.74
N ALA A 77 -0.87 19.66 16.74
CA ALA A 77 -0.11 18.71 17.56
C ALA A 77 1.35 18.59 17.09
N ASN A 78 1.58 18.58 15.76
CA ASN A 78 2.92 18.54 15.18
C ASN A 78 3.68 19.86 15.41
N GLU A 79 3.02 21.01 15.36
CA GLU A 79 3.64 22.30 15.68
C GLU A 79 4.09 22.39 17.15
N LYS A 80 3.27 21.89 18.09
CA LYS A 80 3.66 21.81 19.51
C LYS A 80 4.87 20.91 19.73
N LYS A 81 4.97 19.81 18.99
CA LYS A 81 6.10 18.86 19.08
C LYS A 81 7.39 19.39 18.45
N LYS A 82 7.29 20.35 17.51
CA LYS A 82 8.44 21.00 16.86
C LYS A 82 8.95 22.22 17.62
N LYS A 83 8.20 22.68 18.63
CA LYS A 83 8.48 23.85 19.47
C LYS A 83 8.86 23.48 20.92
N SER A 84 8.99 22.18 21.20
CA SER A 84 9.51 21.60 22.45
C SER A 84 10.79 20.84 22.16
#